data_AF-A0A7C4Z8P7-F1
#
_entry.id   AF-A0A7C4Z8P7-F1
#
_cell.length_a   1.000
_cell.length_b   1.000
_cell.length_c   1.000
_cell.angle_alpha   90.00
_cell.angle_beta   90.00
_cell.angle_gamma   90.00
#
_symmetry.space_group_name_H-M   'P 1'
#
loop_
_entity.id
_entity.type
_entity.pdbx_description
1 polymer ?
#
loop_
_entity_poly.entity_id
_entity_poly.type
_entity_poly.pdbx_seq_one_letter_code
_entity_poly.pdbx_strand_id
1 'polypeptide(L)'
;MKLKHVLAVVAAMATFVGSANAVEPASFELRLRGYVPVICRASVETSTAVVRGSVVHLGALNEFCNNANGYEVWVDYSPHLSGAILMVDGRAVRLAGAHSSVRISASSHAAMQTRDLALYLRGQRPDGSISFRVVAL
;
A
#
# COMPACT_ATOMS: atom_id res chain seq x y z
N MET A 1 -81.38 -15.91 70.92
CA MET A 1 -82.28 -16.23 69.79
C MET A 1 -82.80 -14.91 69.24
N LYS A 2 -82.57 -14.47 68.00
CA LYS A 2 -82.64 -15.20 66.73
C LYS A 2 -81.53 -14.77 65.76
N LEU A 3 -81.15 -15.76 64.96
CA LEU A 3 -80.14 -15.85 63.92
C LEU A 3 -80.64 -15.25 62.58
N LYS A 4 -79.68 -15.03 61.67
CA LYS A 4 -79.77 -14.85 60.20
C LYS A 4 -79.78 -13.36 59.78
N HIS A 5 -78.94 -12.84 58.89
CA HIS A 5 -78.51 -13.39 57.60
C HIS A 5 -77.11 -12.88 57.20
N VAL A 6 -76.37 -13.76 56.53
CA VAL A 6 -75.11 -13.54 55.82
C VAL A 6 -75.36 -12.60 54.63
N LEU A 7 -74.49 -11.61 54.42
CA LEU A 7 -74.37 -10.93 53.12
C LEU A 7 -72.90 -10.76 52.74
N ALA A 8 -72.66 -11.00 51.45
CA ALA A 8 -71.43 -11.50 50.87
C ALA A 8 -70.32 -10.46 50.63
N VAL A 9 -69.10 -10.98 50.60
CA VAL A 9 -67.85 -10.33 50.21
C VAL A 9 -67.83 -10.03 48.70
N VAL A 10 -67.47 -8.81 48.31
CA VAL A 10 -66.77 -8.53 47.04
C VAL A 10 -65.74 -7.42 47.29
N ALA A 11 -64.50 -7.80 47.61
CA ALA A 11 -63.36 -6.90 47.54
C ALA A 11 -62.92 -6.81 46.07
N ALA A 12 -63.28 -5.72 45.38
CA ALA A 12 -62.78 -5.43 44.05
C ALA A 12 -61.30 -5.00 44.14
N MET A 13 -60.38 -5.96 44.12
CA MET A 13 -58.97 -5.70 43.84
C MET A 13 -58.85 -5.23 42.39
N ALA A 14 -58.69 -3.94 42.19
CA ALA A 14 -58.27 -3.38 40.92
C ALA A 14 -56.79 -3.75 40.67
N THR A 15 -56.55 -4.88 40.00
CA THR A 15 -55.24 -5.16 39.42
C THR A 15 -55.09 -4.31 38.16
N PHE A 16 -54.42 -3.16 38.28
CA PHE A 16 -53.84 -2.50 37.13
C PHE A 16 -52.77 -3.44 36.56
N VAL A 17 -53.12 -4.21 35.54
CA VAL A 17 -52.13 -4.85 34.67
C VAL A 17 -51.56 -3.70 33.84
N GLY A 18 -50.55 -3.02 34.38
CA GLY A 18 -49.74 -2.12 33.59
C GLY A 18 -49.12 -2.93 32.47
N SER A 19 -49.50 -2.64 31.22
CA SER A 19 -48.81 -3.15 30.05
C SER A 19 -47.36 -2.66 30.12
N ALA A 20 -46.48 -3.50 30.67
CA ALA A 20 -45.05 -3.31 30.50
C ALA A 20 -44.77 -3.49 29.01
N ASN A 21 -44.75 -2.40 28.26
CA ASN A 21 -44.16 -2.41 26.93
C ASN A 21 -42.69 -2.76 27.14
N ALA A 22 -42.33 -4.02 26.89
CA ALA A 22 -40.93 -4.41 26.77
C ALA A 22 -40.36 -3.58 25.61
N VAL A 23 -39.58 -2.56 25.93
CA VAL A 23 -38.77 -1.86 24.95
C VAL A 23 -37.69 -2.86 24.53
N GLU A 24 -37.94 -3.57 23.44
CA GLU A 24 -36.92 -4.35 22.74
C GLU A 24 -35.72 -3.41 22.54
N PRO A 25 -34.51 -3.75 23.03
CA PRO A 25 -33.35 -2.94 22.75
C PRO A 25 -33.16 -2.95 21.24
N ALA A 26 -33.39 -1.80 20.60
CA ALA A 26 -33.17 -1.64 19.17
C ALA A 26 -31.67 -1.86 18.92
N SER A 27 -31.29 -3.08 18.53
CA SER A 27 -29.92 -3.39 18.15
C SER A 27 -29.67 -2.77 16.78
N PHE A 28 -28.91 -1.68 16.77
CA PHE A 28 -28.47 -1.02 15.55
C PHE A 28 -27.04 -1.45 15.24
N GLU A 29 -26.83 -2.05 14.06
CA GLU A 29 -25.50 -2.41 13.57
C GLU A 29 -25.06 -1.43 12.49
N LEU A 30 -24.03 -0.62 12.77
CA LEU A 30 -23.39 0.26 11.79
C LEU A 30 -22.18 -0.45 11.19
N ARG A 31 -22.26 -0.89 9.94
CA ARG A 31 -21.13 -1.45 9.19
C ARG A 31 -20.39 -0.36 8.43
N LEU A 32 -19.25 0.07 8.95
CA LEU A 32 -18.31 0.93 8.24
C LEU A 32 -17.33 0.06 7.44
N ARG A 33 -17.13 0.39 6.15
CA ARG A 33 -16.11 -0.23 5.30
C ARG A 33 -15.21 0.84 4.71
N GLY A 34 -13.90 0.67 4.87
CA GLY A 34 -12.89 1.46 4.19
C GLY A 34 -12.15 0.61 3.14
N TYR A 35 -11.76 1.24 2.04
CA TYR A 35 -10.94 0.63 1.00
C TYR A 35 -9.65 1.43 0.84
N VAL A 36 -8.51 0.74 0.91
CA VAL A 36 -7.18 1.34 0.68
C VAL A 36 -6.60 0.71 -0.59
N PRO A 37 -6.46 1.47 -1.69
CA PRO A 37 -5.84 0.93 -2.91
C PRO A 37 -4.35 0.66 -2.69
N VAL A 38 -3.84 -0.31 -3.44
CA VAL A 38 -2.39 -0.52 -3.55
C VAL A 38 -1.79 0.59 -4.40
N ILE A 39 -0.81 1.30 -3.85
CA ILE A 39 -0.06 2.39 -4.47
C ILE A 39 1.41 2.02 -4.41
N CYS A 40 2.03 1.92 -5.59
CA CYS A 40 3.47 1.70 -5.71
C CYS A 40 4.06 2.71 -6.71
N ARG A 41 5.17 3.34 -6.33
CA ARG A 41 5.79 4.46 -7.05
C ARG A 41 7.31 4.34 -7.01
N ALA A 42 7.93 4.59 -8.15
CA ALA A 42 9.35 4.92 -8.27
C ALA A 42 9.46 6.32 -8.83
N SER A 43 10.34 7.13 -8.25
CA SER A 43 10.69 8.44 -8.80
C SER A 43 12.16 8.70 -8.57
N VAL A 44 12.85 9.19 -9.60
CA VAL A 44 14.24 9.62 -9.46
C VAL A 44 14.25 11.12 -9.17
N GLU A 45 14.90 11.50 -8.07
CA GLU A 45 15.15 12.89 -7.73
C GLU A 45 16.55 13.26 -8.23
N THR A 46 16.61 14.11 -9.26
CA THR A 46 17.86 14.59 -9.85
C THR A 46 17.78 16.10 -10.04
N SER A 47 18.79 16.85 -9.60
CA SER A 47 18.93 18.28 -9.93
C SER A 47 19.62 18.51 -11.27
N THR A 48 20.56 17.63 -11.65
CA THR A 48 21.18 17.54 -12.99
C THR A 48 22.09 16.31 -12.97
N ALA A 49 22.04 15.45 -14.00
CA ALA A 49 22.96 14.31 -14.07
C ALA A 49 24.41 14.81 -14.25
N VAL A 50 25.24 14.66 -13.21
CA VAL A 50 26.64 15.11 -13.26
C VAL A 50 27.48 14.01 -13.89
N VAL A 51 28.06 14.31 -15.05
CA VAL A 51 29.00 13.41 -15.74
C VAL A 51 30.41 13.64 -15.18
N ARG A 52 31.00 12.62 -14.56
CA ARG A 52 32.40 12.61 -14.10
C ARG A 52 33.15 11.46 -14.78
N GLY A 53 33.83 11.77 -15.89
CA GLY A 53 34.52 10.76 -16.68
C GLY A 53 33.53 9.78 -17.33
N SER A 54 33.68 8.48 -17.04
CA SER A 54 32.78 7.42 -17.51
C SER A 54 31.58 7.17 -16.58
N VAL A 55 31.43 7.94 -15.49
CA VAL A 55 30.36 7.77 -14.51
C VAL A 55 29.37 8.91 -14.62
N VAL A 56 28.09 8.57 -14.73
CA VAL A 56 26.97 9.51 -14.68
C VAL A 56 26.23 9.26 -13.38
N HIS A 57 26.23 10.25 -12.49
CA HIS A 57 25.41 10.17 -11.27
C HIS A 57 23.96 10.50 -11.63
N LEU A 58 23.05 9.55 -11.41
CA LEU A 58 21.64 9.69 -11.76
C LEU A 58 20.82 10.30 -10.60
N GLY A 59 21.40 10.39 -9.40
CA GLY A 59 20.73 10.88 -8.20
C GLY A 59 20.18 9.72 -7.36
N ALA A 60 19.05 9.98 -6.69
CA ALA A 60 18.43 9.03 -5.78
C ALA A 60 17.10 8.52 -6.35
N LEU A 61 16.90 7.21 -6.31
CA LEU A 61 15.62 6.57 -6.61
C LEU A 61 14.83 6.40 -5.32
N ASN A 62 13.70 7.09 -5.23
CA ASN A 62 12.73 6.94 -4.15
C ASN A 62 11.68 5.90 -4.56
N GLU A 63 11.63 4.82 -3.78
CA GLU A 63 10.69 3.71 -3.90
C GLU A 63 9.64 3.82 -2.79
N PHE A 64 8.37 3.63 -3.14
CA PHE A 64 7.30 3.44 -2.17
C PHE A 64 6.34 2.37 -2.68
N CYS A 65 5.92 1.46 -1.82
CA CYS A 65 4.81 0.56 -2.12
C CYS A 65 4.14 0.11 -0.81
N ASN A 66 2.80 0.21 -0.76
CA ASN A 66 2.00 -0.23 0.39
C ASN A 66 1.45 -1.67 0.24
N ASN A 67 1.91 -2.44 -0.75
CA ASN A 67 1.47 -3.82 -0.92
C ASN A 67 2.12 -4.73 0.13
N ALA A 68 1.30 -5.46 0.88
CA ALA A 68 1.75 -6.40 1.91
C ALA A 68 2.58 -7.57 1.33
N ASN A 69 2.30 -7.99 0.09
CA ASN A 69 3.05 -9.04 -0.60
C ASN A 69 4.40 -8.54 -1.15
N GLY A 70 4.66 -7.23 -1.07
CA GLY A 70 5.87 -6.62 -1.57
C GLY A 70 5.78 -6.12 -3.00
N TYR A 71 6.96 -5.87 -3.57
CA TYR A 71 7.12 -5.26 -4.89
C TYR A 71 8.48 -5.57 -5.51
N GLU A 72 8.57 -5.37 -6.82
CA GLU A 72 9.81 -5.39 -7.57
C GLU A 72 10.05 -4.04 -8.24
N VAL A 73 11.33 -3.69 -8.38
CA VAL A 73 11.75 -2.54 -9.16
C VAL A 73 12.50 -3.02 -10.38
N TRP A 74 12.05 -2.52 -11.52
CA TRP A 74 12.59 -2.80 -12.84
C TRP A 74 13.16 -1.51 -13.41
N VAL A 75 14.26 -1.64 -14.14
CA VAL A 75 14.78 -0.56 -14.97
C VAL A 75 14.55 -0.91 -16.42
N ASP A 76 13.88 -0.01 -17.12
CA ASP A 76 13.70 -0.05 -18.56
C ASP A 76 14.73 0.91 -19.21
N TYR A 77 15.45 0.46 -20.23
CA TYR A 77 16.58 1.21 -20.81
C TYR A 77 16.65 1.10 -22.33
N SER A 78 17.16 2.16 -22.95
CA SER A 78 17.39 2.20 -24.40
C SER A 78 18.45 1.17 -24.84
N PRO A 79 18.30 0.51 -26.01
CA PRO A 79 19.28 -0.48 -26.50
C PRO A 79 20.73 0.05 -26.61
N HIS A 80 20.91 1.34 -26.86
CA HIS A 80 22.23 1.99 -26.90
C HIS A 80 22.97 1.98 -25.55
N LEU A 81 22.26 1.73 -24.44
CA LEU A 81 22.82 1.54 -23.11
C LEU A 81 23.24 0.08 -22.86
N SER A 82 23.07 -0.83 -23.83
CA SER A 82 23.56 -2.20 -23.72
C SER A 82 25.08 -2.23 -23.55
N GLY A 83 25.55 -2.96 -22.54
CA GLY A 83 26.94 -3.01 -22.11
C GLY A 83 27.31 -1.99 -21.04
N ALA A 84 26.44 -1.03 -20.70
CA ALA A 84 26.61 -0.15 -19.55
C ALA A 84 26.37 -0.91 -18.23
N ILE A 85 26.83 -0.33 -17.12
CA ILE A 85 26.62 -0.86 -15.78
C ILE A 85 25.86 0.16 -14.95
N LEU A 86 24.64 -0.19 -14.55
CA LEU A 86 23.88 0.57 -13.57
C LEU A 86 24.36 0.15 -12.18
N MET A 87 24.76 1.10 -11.34
CA MET A 87 25.01 0.88 -9.92
C MET A 87 23.77 1.27 -9.13
N VAL A 88 23.34 0.37 -8.24
CA VAL A 88 22.26 0.59 -7.27
C VAL A 88 22.84 0.32 -5.89
N ASP A 89 22.96 1.35 -5.04
CA ASP A 89 23.63 1.26 -3.73
C ASP A 89 25.04 0.62 -3.84
N GLY A 90 25.78 0.97 -4.89
CA GLY A 90 27.11 0.40 -5.15
C GLY A 90 27.10 -1.04 -5.69
N ARG A 91 25.95 -1.67 -5.90
CA ARG A 91 25.84 -2.97 -6.57
C ARG A 91 25.72 -2.83 -8.08
N ALA A 92 26.57 -3.55 -8.81
CA ALA A 92 26.56 -3.56 -10.26
C ALA A 92 25.40 -4.38 -10.83
N VAL A 93 24.59 -3.75 -11.68
CA VAL A 93 23.58 -4.34 -12.54
C VAL A 93 24.02 -4.15 -13.99
N ARG A 94 24.32 -5.26 -14.67
CA ARG A 94 24.74 -5.21 -16.07
C ARG A 94 23.51 -4.99 -16.96
N LEU A 95 23.54 -3.93 -17.75
CA LEU A 95 22.53 -3.71 -18.80
C LEU A 95 22.99 -4.52 -20.01
N ALA A 96 22.35 -5.65 -20.30
CA ALA A 96 22.82 -6.59 -21.30
C ALA A 96 21.70 -7.06 -22.23
N GLY A 97 22.09 -7.38 -23.47
CA GLY A 97 21.22 -8.02 -24.45
C GLY A 97 20.25 -7.08 -25.15
N ALA A 98 19.40 -7.67 -25.99
CA ALA A 98 18.33 -7.01 -26.73
C ALA A 98 17.11 -6.67 -25.84
N HIS A 99 17.13 -7.11 -24.57
CA HIS A 99 16.05 -6.87 -23.63
C HIS A 99 16.24 -5.49 -23.00
N SER A 100 15.23 -4.65 -23.18
CA SER A 100 15.19 -3.26 -22.69
C SER A 100 14.81 -3.15 -21.22
N SER A 101 14.88 -4.23 -20.43
CA SER A 101 14.39 -4.27 -19.04
C SER A 101 15.17 -5.26 -18.16
N VAL A 102 15.49 -4.87 -16.92
CA VAL A 102 16.11 -5.75 -15.91
C VAL A 102 15.61 -5.42 -14.50
N ARG A 103 15.41 -6.43 -13.66
CA ARG A 103 15.05 -6.24 -12.24
C ARG A 103 16.26 -5.79 -11.44
N ILE A 104 16.12 -4.70 -10.68
CA ILE A 104 17.23 -4.09 -9.92
C ILE A 104 17.10 -4.28 -8.41
N SER A 105 15.87 -4.36 -7.89
CA SER A 105 15.59 -4.58 -6.47
C SER A 105 14.23 -5.26 -6.30
N ALA A 106 14.01 -5.82 -5.11
CA ALA A 106 12.73 -6.36 -4.70
C ALA A 106 12.59 -6.23 -3.18
N SER A 107 11.34 -6.14 -2.72
CA SER A 107 10.95 -6.18 -1.31
C SER A 107 9.85 -7.23 -1.16
N SER A 108 9.90 -8.02 -0.09
CA SER A 108 8.85 -8.99 0.25
C SER A 108 7.75 -8.40 1.13
N HIS A 109 7.77 -7.09 1.36
CA HIS A 109 6.81 -6.38 2.19
C HIS A 109 6.62 -4.94 1.70
N ALA A 110 5.59 -4.26 2.21
CA ALA A 110 5.40 -2.83 2.02
C ALA A 110 6.63 -2.08 2.55
N ALA A 111 7.20 -1.19 1.75
CA ALA A 111 8.39 -0.45 2.14
C ALA A 111 8.47 0.92 1.46
N MET A 112 9.28 1.78 2.09
CA MET A 112 9.81 2.99 1.49
C MET A 112 11.32 2.89 1.52
N GLN A 113 11.97 3.06 0.38
CA GLN A 113 13.42 2.93 0.25
C GLN A 113 13.96 4.03 -0.65
N THR A 114 15.16 4.51 -0.35
CA THR A 114 15.92 5.41 -1.22
C THR A 114 17.17 4.67 -1.66
N ARG A 115 17.45 4.69 -2.96
CA ARG A 115 18.60 4.02 -3.58
C ARG A 115 19.50 5.03 -4.27
N ASP A 116 20.80 4.92 -4.07
CA ASP A 116 21.77 5.69 -4.84
C ASP A 116 21.96 5.09 -6.23
N LEU A 117 21.86 5.92 -7.26
CA LEU A 117 21.98 5.52 -8.66
C LEU A 117 23.18 6.16 -9.36
N ALA A 118 23.98 5.32 -10.02
CA ALA A 118 25.02 5.77 -10.95
C ALA A 118 25.08 4.88 -12.19
N LEU A 119 25.50 5.43 -13.32
CA LEU A 119 25.63 4.71 -14.58
C LEU A 119 27.07 4.79 -15.07
N TYR A 120 27.71 3.64 -15.24
CA TYR A 120 29.04 3.52 -15.82
C TYR A 120 28.92 3.21 -17.31
N LEU A 121 29.44 4.13 -18.11
CA LEU A 121 29.43 4.09 -19.56
C LEU A 121 30.75 3.52 -20.09
N ARG A 122 30.70 2.68 -21.13
CA ARG A 122 31.89 2.15 -21.79
C ARG A 122 32.47 3.15 -22.79
N GLY A 123 33.04 4.24 -22.30
CA GLY A 123 33.86 5.20 -23.06
C GLY A 123 33.10 6.18 -23.94
N GLN A 124 32.08 5.74 -24.68
CA GLN A 124 31.16 6.66 -25.37
C GLN A 124 30.09 7.18 -24.42
N ARG A 125 29.56 8.38 -24.69
CA ARG A 125 28.32 8.89 -24.07
C ARG A 125 27.16 8.46 -24.96
N PRO A 126 26.57 7.26 -24.76
CA PRO A 126 25.38 6.89 -25.51
C PRO A 126 24.25 7.84 -25.14
N ASP A 127 23.61 8.40 -26.16
CA ASP A 127 22.30 9.01 -26.02
C ASP A 127 21.28 7.89 -25.75
N GLY A 128 20.39 8.12 -24.79
CA GLY A 128 19.39 7.12 -24.43
C GLY A 128 18.57 7.53 -23.22
N SER A 129 17.51 6.76 -22.98
CA SER A 129 16.66 6.88 -21.81
C SER A 129 16.87 5.71 -20.85
N ILE A 130 16.70 6.01 -19.57
CA ILE A 130 16.57 5.06 -18.48
C ILE A 130 15.33 5.45 -17.69
N SER A 131 14.45 4.49 -17.41
CA SER A 131 13.23 4.72 -16.64
C SER A 131 13.04 3.60 -15.63
N PHE A 132 12.47 3.94 -14.48
CA PHE A 132 12.28 3.00 -13.37
C PHE A 132 10.80 2.74 -13.18
N ARG A 133 10.45 1.48 -12.98
CA ARG A 133 9.08 1.02 -12.79
C ARG A 133 9.01 0.14 -11.56
N VAL A 134 7.96 0.34 -10.77
CA VAL A 134 7.64 -0.52 -9.63
C VAL A 134 6.45 -1.39 -10.00
N VAL A 135 6.54 -2.68 -9.68
CA VAL A 135 5.49 -3.67 -9.91
C VAL A 135 5.12 -4.28 -8.56
N ALA A 136 3.86 -4.17 -8.18
CA ALA A 136 3.32 -4.81 -6.98
C ALA A 136 3.25 -6.33 -7.18
N LEU A 137 3.52 -7.11 -6.12
CA LEU A 137 3.49 -8.58 -6.13
C LEU A 137 2.16 -9.20 -5.66
#